data_AF-A0A1G2X8D8-F1
#
_entry.id   AF-A0A1G2X8D8-F1
#
_cell.length_a   1.000
_cell.length_b   1.000
_cell.length_c   1.000
_cell.angle_alpha   90.00
_cell.angle_beta   90.00
_cell.angle_gamma   90.00
#
_symmetry.space_group_name_H-M   'P 1'
#
loop_
_entity.id
_entity.type
_entity.pdbx_description
1 polymer ?
#
loop_
_entity_poly.entity_id
_entity_poly.type
_entity_poly.pdbx_seq_one_letter_code
_entity_poly.pdbx_strand_id
1 'polypeptide(L)' 'MKYIDEFRNGTIAINLSRKIADLVRGLDTITLVEVCGSHTMNIYRYGLKKLLPSNIRLLRGPDALFVLRLPAI' A
#
# COMPACT_ATOMS: atom_id res chain seq x y z
N MET A 1 -4.15 -1.12 23.50
CA MET A 1 -4.98 -1.51 22.34
C MET A 1 -4.97 -3.03 22.26
N LYS A 2 -6.15 -3.66 22.23
CA LYS A 2 -6.28 -5.10 21.92
C LYS A 2 -5.73 -5.29 20.49
N TYR A 3 -4.90 -6.31 20.25
CA TYR A 3 -4.28 -6.66 18.94
C TYR A 3 -3.05 -5.85 18.48
N ILE A 4 -2.44 -5.00 19.32
CA ILE A 4 -1.27 -4.20 18.90
C ILE A 4 -0.11 -5.06 18.38
N ASP A 5 0.12 -6.23 18.98
CA ASP A 5 1.21 -7.14 18.62
C ASP A 5 0.94 -7.85 17.29
N GLU A 6 -0.32 -8.20 17.02
CA GLU A 6 -0.74 -8.83 15.77
C GLU A 6 -0.59 -7.88 14.58
N PHE A 7 -1.03 -6.63 14.73
CA PHE A 7 -0.91 -5.60 13.67
C PHE A 7 0.53 -5.12 13.47
N ARG A 8 1.44 -5.35 14.43
CA ARG A 8 2.87 -5.03 14.32
C ARG A 8 3.74 -6.25 13.98
N ASN A 9 3.13 -7.38 13.65
CA ASN A 9 3.86 -8.60 13.32
C ASN A 9 4.41 -8.56 11.88
N GLY A 10 5.73 -8.47 11.75
CA GLY A 10 6.42 -8.44 10.45
C GLY A 10 6.23 -9.71 9.61
N THR A 11 6.09 -10.88 10.23
CA THR A 11 5.85 -12.14 9.52
C THR A 11 4.50 -12.14 8.82
N ILE A 12 3.47 -11.61 9.48
CA ILE A 12 2.13 -11.44 8.88
C ILE A 12 2.22 -10.46 7.70
N ALA A 13 2.93 -9.34 7.88
CA ALA A 13 3.12 -8.34 6.82
C ALA A 13 3.81 -8.91 5.57
N ILE A 14 4.87 -9.71 5.74
CA ILE A 14 5.57 -10.37 4.62
C ILE A 14 4.64 -11.37 3.90
N ASN A 15 3.88 -12.16 4.65
CA ASN A 15 2.94 -13.12 4.06
C ASN A 15 1.82 -12.40 3.29
N LEU A 16 1.33 -11.26 3.79
CA LEU A 16 0.36 -10.43 3.08
C LEU A 16 0.96 -9.82 1.80
N SER A 17 2.21 -9.33 1.86
CA SER A 17 2.94 -8.83 0.69
C SER A 17 3.01 -9.87 -0.43
N ARG A 18 3.34 -11.13 -0.11
CA ARG A 18 3.34 -12.22 -1.11
C ARG A 18 1.96 -12.46 -1.72
N LYS A 19 0.91 -12.51 -0.89
CA LYS A 19 -0.47 -12.66 -1.38
C LYS A 19 -0.88 -11.51 -2.30
N ILE A 20 -0.51 -10.28 -1.97
CA ILE A 20 -0.75 -9.11 -2.82
C ILE A 20 -0.02 -9.29 -4.16
N ALA A 21 1.26 -9.70 -4.13
CA ALA A 21 2.03 -9.96 -5.35
C ALA A 21 1.39 -11.04 -6.25
N ASP A 22 0.83 -12.09 -5.65
CA ASP A 22 0.11 -13.13 -6.39
C ASP A 22 -1.21 -12.61 -6.99
N LEU A 23 -1.97 -11.80 -6.23
CA LEU A 23 -3.23 -11.23 -6.68
C LEU A 23 -3.08 -10.24 -7.83
N VAL A 24 -1.97 -9.50 -7.87
CA VAL A 24 -1.71 -8.51 -8.92
C VAL A 24 -0.86 -9.06 -10.06
N ARG A 25 -0.54 -10.36 -10.04
CA ARG A 25 0.25 -11.00 -11.09
C ARG A 25 -0.51 -10.93 -12.41
N GLY A 26 0.10 -10.32 -13.42
CA GLY A 26 -0.51 -10.15 -14.75
C GLY A 26 -1.47 -8.96 -14.85
N LEU A 27 -1.64 -8.16 -13.79
CA LEU A 27 -2.31 -6.86 -13.89
C LEU A 27 -1.33 -5.78 -14.32
N ASP A 28 -1.83 -4.82 -15.10
CA ASP A 28 -1.14 -3.57 -15.40
C ASP A 28 -0.79 -2.79 -14.12
N THR A 29 -0.05 -1.71 -14.27
CA THR A 29 0.37 -0.88 -13.13
C THR A 29 -0.84 -0.35 -12.36
N ILE A 30 -0.94 -0.71 -11.07
CA ILE A 30 -1.98 -0.24 -10.15
C ILE A 30 -1.43 0.94 -9.36
N THR A 31 -2.16 2.04 -9.34
CA THR A 31 -1.83 3.21 -8.53
C THR A 31 -2.79 3.30 -7.34
N LEU A 32 -2.27 3.17 -6.13
CA LEU A 32 -3.00 3.40 -4.89
C LEU A 32 -2.70 4.81 -4.41
N VAL A 33 -3.76 5.55 -4.07
CA VAL A 33 -3.69 6.92 -3.60
C VAL A 33 -4.07 6.96 -2.13
N GLU A 34 -3.19 7.49 -1.30
CA GLU A 34 -3.38 7.65 0.14
C GLU A 34 -3.78 9.09 0.46
N VAL A 35 -4.88 9.28 1.19
CA VAL A 35 -5.51 10.59 1.46
C VAL A 35 -5.42 11.04 2.92
N CYS A 36 -4.68 10.32 3.76
CA CYS A 36 -4.61 10.59 5.20
C CYS A 36 -3.17 10.65 5.68
N GLY A 37 -2.63 11.85 5.92
CA GLY A 37 -1.20 12.05 6.22
C GLY A 37 -0.58 11.19 7.34
N SER A 38 -1.36 10.59 8.24
CA SER A 38 -0.85 9.63 9.24
C SER A 38 -0.40 8.31 8.60
N HIS A 39 -1.03 7.87 7.52
CA HIS A 39 -0.61 6.71 6.73
C HIS A 39 0.68 7.01 5.96
N THR A 40 0.86 8.23 5.45
CA THR A 40 2.08 8.67 4.76
C THR A 40 3.28 8.40 5.66
N MET A 41 3.24 8.87 6.91
CA MET A 41 4.32 8.68 7.87
C MET A 41 4.61 7.19 8.11
N ASN A 42 3.58 6.37 8.29
CA ASN A 42 3.76 4.93 8.53
C ASN A 42 4.30 4.19 7.30
N ILE A 43 3.85 4.54 6.09
CA ILE A 43 4.34 3.97 4.82
C ILE A 43 5.85 4.22 4.67
N TYR A 44 6.30 5.44 4.97
CA TYR A 44 7.73 5.77 4.94
C TYR A 44 8.50 5.10 6.09
N ARG A 45 7.98 5.19 7.32
CA ARG A 45 8.65 4.66 8.52
C ARG A 45 8.89 3.16 8.47
N TYR A 46 7.93 2.39 7.96
CA TYR A 46 8.02 0.94 7.86
C TYR A 46 8.43 0.44 6.48
N GLY A 47 8.76 1.34 5.54
CA GLY A 47 9.26 0.98 4.23
C GLY A 47 8.27 0.15 3.40
N LEU A 48 6.97 0.40 3.54
CA LEU A 48 5.91 -0.40 2.90
C LEU A 48 6.07 -0.48 1.37
N LYS A 49 6.63 0.57 0.75
CA LYS A 49 6.97 0.59 -0.68
C LYS A 49 7.91 -0.56 -1.11
N LYS A 50 8.80 -1.02 -0.22
CA LYS A 50 9.71 -2.14 -0.51
C LYS A 50 9.04 -3.50 -0.40
N LEU A 51 7.91 -3.58 0.30
CA LEU A 51 7.13 -4.81 0.44
C LEU A 51 6.10 -4.98 -0.68
N LEU A 52 5.82 -3.94 -1.45
CA LEU A 52 4.87 -4.02 -2.55
C LEU A 52 5.58 -4.45 -3.85
N PRO A 53 4.90 -5.21 -4.72
CA PRO A 53 5.41 -5.55 -6.03
C PRO A 53 5.57 -4.31 -6.91
N SER A 54 6.46 -4.37 -7.90
CA SER A 54 6.86 -3.22 -8.73
C SER A 54 5.73 -2.62 -9.56
N ASN A 55 4.68 -3.39 -9.84
CA ASN A 55 3.49 -2.93 -10.55
C ASN A 55 2.49 -2.19 -9.63
N ILE A 56 2.77 -2.03 -8.34
CA ILE A 56 1.96 -1.20 -7.43
C ILE A 56 2.71 0.09 -7.09
N ARG A 57 2.10 1.23 -7.42
CA ARG A 57 2.59 2.57 -7.07
C ARG A 57 1.76 3.15 -5.93
N LEU A 58 2.45 3.67 -4.91
CA LEU A 58 1.82 4.45 -3.83
C LEU A 58 2.03 5.93 -4.09
N LEU A 59 0.94 6.68 -4.28
CA LEU A 59 0.92 8.13 -4.36
C LEU A 59 0.24 8.72 -3.14
N ARG A 60 0.68 9.91 -2.73
CA ARG A 60 -0.06 10.72 -1.77
C ARG A 60 -1.07 11.56 -2.55
N GLY A 61 -2.34 11.43 -2.22
CA GLY A 61 -3.42 12.22 -2.81
C GLY A 61 -3.51 13.61 -2.19
N PRO A 62 -4.20 14.56 -2.85
CA PRO A 62 -4.61 15.80 -2.20
C PRO A 62 -5.50 15.46 -0.99
N ASP A 63 -5.35 16.22 0.11
CA ASP A 63 -6.01 15.93 1.41
C ASP A 63 -7.56 16.09 1.38
N ALA A 64 -8.18 16.13 0.19
CA ALA A 64 -9.61 15.92 -0.04
C ALA A 64 -9.83 15.56 -1.52
N LEU A 65 -10.83 14.70 -1.77
CA LEU A 65 -11.44 14.33 -3.06
C LEU A 65 -10.94 13.01 -3.70
N PHE A 66 -11.83 12.02 -3.60
CA PHE A 66 -11.99 10.87 -4.50
C PHE A 66 -11.58 11.18 -5.95
N VAL A 67 -10.76 10.33 -6.58
CA VAL A 67 -11.01 9.78 -7.92
C VAL A 67 -10.32 8.42 -8.06
N LEU A 68 -11.16 7.41 -8.32
CA LEU A 68 -10.86 6.09 -8.85
C LEU A 68 -10.04 6.17 -10.15
N ARG A 69 -9.10 5.24 -10.32
CA ARG A 69 -8.52 4.80 -11.61
C ARG A 69 -8.12 5.97 -12.54
N LEU A 70 -6.89 6.47 -12.36
CA LEU A 70 -6.23 7.21 -13.44
C LEU A 70 -5.93 6.23 -14.57
N PRO A 71 -6.57 6.35 -15.75
CA PRO A 71 -6.03 5.72 -16.95
C PRO A 71 -4.68 6.38 -17.22
N ALA A 72 -3.70 5.54 -17.60
CA ALA A 72 -2.43 6.00 -18.08
C ALA A 72 -2.65 6.99 -19.25
N ILE A 73 -2.15 8.21 -19.07
CA ILE A 73 -1.71 9.09 -20.17
C ILE A 73 -0.27 9.49 -19.81
#